data_AF-A0A3D2FX75-F1
#
_entry.id   AF-A0A3D2FX75-F1
#
_cell.length_a   1.000
_cell.length_b   1.000
_cell.length_c   1.000
_cell.angle_alpha   90.00
_cell.angle_beta   90.00
_cell.angle_gamma   90.00
#
_symmetry.space_group_name_H-M   'P 1'
#
loop_
_entity.id
_entity.type
_entity.pdbx_description
1 polymer ?
#
loop_
_entity_poly.entity_id
_entity_poly.type
_entity_poly.pdbx_seq_one_letter_code
_entity_poly.pdbx_strand_id
1 'polypeptide(L)' 'MTAPQDATAQETVTADGRIIGGTVMEMRNITLRFGGVVAIQDITFDIRQGEIRAIIGPNGAGKSS' A
#
# COMPACT_ATOMS: atom_id res chain seq x y z
N MET A 1 9.91 -22.13 -0.17
CA MET A 1 10.17 -22.02 1.28
C MET A 1 10.61 -20.58 1.49
N THR A 2 9.69 -19.63 1.66
CA THR A 2 8.97 -19.36 2.92
C THR A 2 7.57 -18.85 2.56
N ALA A 3 6.52 -19.40 3.19
CA ALA A 3 5.19 -18.78 3.15
C ALA A 3 5.32 -17.33 3.68
N PRO A 4 4.59 -16.34 3.15
CA PRO A 4 4.49 -15.07 3.85
C PRO A 4 3.89 -15.42 5.20
N GLN A 5 4.70 -15.23 6.25
CA GLN A 5 4.21 -15.32 7.62
C GLN A 5 3.07 -14.33 7.68
N ASP A 6 1.85 -14.81 7.92
CA ASP A 6 0.74 -13.99 8.35
C ASP A 6 1.28 -13.16 9.50
N ALA A 7 1.66 -11.92 9.17
CA ALA A 7 2.10 -10.96 10.15
C ALA A 7 0.89 -10.84 11.06
N THR A 8 1.02 -11.36 12.28
CA THR A 8 0.08 -11.18 13.38
C THR A 8 -0.16 -9.68 13.51
N ALA A 9 -1.13 -9.19 12.75
CA ALA A 9 -1.41 -7.78 12.62
C ALA A 9 -2.15 -7.41 13.88
N GLN A 10 -1.41 -6.90 14.86
CA GLN A 10 -2.01 -6.34 16.05
C GLN A 10 -2.97 -5.24 15.60
N GLU A 11 -4.24 -5.42 15.95
CA GLU A 11 -5.26 -4.41 15.72
C GLU A 11 -4.80 -3.12 16.37
N THR A 12 -4.64 -2.08 15.55
CA THR A 12 -4.14 -0.79 16.02
C THR A 12 -5.32 0.16 16.12
N VAL A 13 -5.53 0.75 17.29
CA VAL A 13 -6.59 1.74 17.49
C VAL A 13 -6.01 3.13 17.23
N THR A 14 -6.57 3.86 16.28
CA THR A 14 -6.18 5.25 15.99
C THR A 14 -6.76 6.21 17.02
N ALA A 15 -6.21 7.43 17.10
CA ALA A 15 -6.65 8.44 18.08
C ALA A 15 -8.12 8.85 17.95
N ASP A 16 -8.72 8.67 16.77
CA ASP A 16 -10.15 8.89 16.49
C ASP A 16 -11.03 7.64 16.73
N GLY A 17 -10.45 6.56 17.30
CA GLY A 17 -11.17 5.36 17.71
C GLY A 17 -11.41 4.33 16.62
N ARG A 18 -10.77 4.44 15.45
CA ARG A 18 -10.88 3.43 14.38
C ARG A 18 -9.97 2.25 14.67
N ILE A 19 -10.47 1.06 14.36
CA ILE A 19 -9.70 -0.18 14.44
C ILE A 19 -9.06 -0.44 13.09
N ILE A 20 -7.73 -0.44 13.06
CA ILE A 20 -6.94 -0.87 11.91
C ILE A 20 -6.65 -2.36 12.09
N GLY A 21 -7.31 -3.18 11.28
CA GLY A 21 -7.20 -4.63 11.33
C GLY A 21 -5.97 -5.18 10.59
N GLY A 22 -6.11 -6.42 10.13
CA GLY A 22 -5.09 -7.12 9.38
C GLY A 22 -4.80 -6.52 8.01
N THR A 23 -3.65 -6.89 7.43
CA THR A 23 -3.35 -6.60 6.03
C THR A 23 -4.39 -7.29 5.15
N VAL A 24 -5.11 -6.51 4.35
CA VAL A 24 -6.12 -7.00 3.40
C VAL A 24 -5.57 -7.12 1.99
N MET A 25 -4.51 -6.37 1.67
CA MET A 25 -3.86 -6.41 0.38
C MET A 25 -2.38 -6.10 0.53
N GLU A 26 -1.55 -6.85 -0.18
CA GLU A 26 -0.12 -6.60 -0.25
C GLU A 26 0.30 -6.45 -1.71
N MET A 27 1.03 -5.37 -1.99
CA MET A 27 1.60 -5.10 -3.29
C MET A 27 3.11 -5.01 -3.17
N ARG A 28 3.84 -5.83 -3.94
CA ARG A 28 5.30 -5.90 -3.90
C ARG A 28 5.88 -5.55 -5.26
N ASN A 29 6.99 -4.82 -5.25
CA ASN A 29 7.78 -4.49 -6.42
C ASN A 29 6.97 -3.85 -7.56
N ILE A 30 6.00 -3.00 -7.22
CA ILE A 30 5.15 -2.33 -8.20
C ILE A 30 5.97 -1.29 -8.96
N THR A 31 5.93 -1.39 -10.29
CA THR A 31 6.52 -0.42 -11.21
C THR A 31 5.47 -0.05 -12.24
N LEU A 32 5.19 1.25 -12.37
CA LEU A 32 4.22 1.80 -13.30
C LEU A 32 4.93 2.72 -14.29
N ARG A 33 4.71 2.48 -15.58
CA ARG A 33 5.31 3.24 -16.68
C ARG A 33 4.22 3.78 -17.59
N PHE A 34 4.33 5.06 -17.96
CA PHE A 34 3.48 5.69 -18.96
C PHE A 34 4.34 6.13 -20.13
N GLY A 35 4.23 5.41 -21.24
CA GLY A 35 5.11 5.61 -22.40
C GLY A 35 6.58 5.46 -21.99
N GLY A 36 7.36 6.52 -22.20
CA GLY A 36 8.79 6.56 -21.83
C GLY A 36 9.08 6.97 -20.38
N VAL A 37 8.06 7.34 -19.59
CA VAL A 37 8.25 7.87 -18.23
C VAL A 37 7.93 6.81 -17.19
N VAL A 38 8.82 6.65 -16.20
CA VAL A 38 8.57 5.83 -15.02
C VAL A 38 7.87 6.68 -13.97
N ALA A 39 6.60 6.39 -13.73
CA ALA A 39 5.80 7.09 -12.74
C ALA A 39 6.00 6.53 -11.33
N ILE A 40 6.09 5.20 -11.23
CA ILE A 40 6.33 4.47 -9.98
C ILE A 40 7.41 3.42 -10.27
N GLN A 41 8.42 3.31 -9.40
CA GLN A 41 9.52 2.36 -9.56
C GLN A 41 9.73 1.60 -8.25
N ASP A 42 9.56 0.28 -8.30
CA ASP A 42 9.88 -0.65 -7.21
C ASP A 42 9.26 -0.30 -5.84
N ILE A 43 7.98 0.05 -5.82
CA ILE A 43 7.26 0.36 -4.58
C ILE A 43 6.64 -0.93 -4.02
N THR A 44 6.86 -1.15 -2.73
CA THR A 44 6.21 -2.21 -1.97
C THR A 44 5.38 -1.59 -0.85
N PHE A 45 4.10 -1.91 -0.78
CA PHE A 45 3.21 -1.43 0.26
C PHE A 45 2.05 -2.40 0.50
N ASP A 46 1.52 -2.35 1.72
CA ASP A 46 0.34 -3.06 2.14
C ASP A 46 -0.83 -2.10 2.41
N ILE A 47 -2.04 -2.64 2.39
CA ILE A 47 -3.27 -1.98 2.80
C ILE A 47 -3.86 -2.79 3.94
N ARG A 48 -4.14 -2.12 5.06
CA ARG A 48 -4.75 -2.75 6.23
C ARG A 48 -6.25 -2.44 6.31
N GLN A 49 -7.01 -3.34 6.94
CA GLN A 49 -8.45 -3.16 7.13
C GLN A 49 -8.70 -1.89 7.94
N GLY A 50 -9.61 -1.02 7.47
CA GLY A 50 -9.95 0.23 8.17
C GLY A 50 -8.92 1.35 8.02
N GLU A 51 -7.80 1.11 7.33
CA GLU A 51 -6.79 2.11 7.04
C GLU A 51 -7.19 2.97 5.83
N ILE A 52 -6.89 4.27 5.91
CA ILE A 52 -6.97 5.18 4.76
C ILE A 52 -5.55 5.52 4.34
N ARG A 53 -5.15 5.07 3.15
CA ARG A 53 -3.84 5.38 2.55
C ARG A 53 -4.03 6.33 1.38
N ALA A 54 -3.27 7.41 1.36
CA ALA A 54 -3.31 8.41 0.29
C ALA A 54 -2.02 8.35 -0.53
N ILE A 55 -2.16 8.41 -1.85
CA ILE A 55 -1.05 8.54 -2.80
C ILE A 55 -1.02 10.00 -3.27
N ILE A 56 0.08 10.71 -2.99
CA ILE A 56 0.26 12.13 -3.34
C ILE A 56 1.47 12.26 -4.25
N GLY A 57 1.36 13.11 -5.28
CA GLY A 57 2.43 13.32 -6.26
C GLY A 57 1.99 14.23 -7.41
N PRO A 58 2.94 14.72 -8.22
CA PRO A 58 2.67 15.60 -9.36
C PRO A 58 1.80 14.93 -10.43
N ASN A 59 1.27 15.73 -11.37
CA ASN A 59 0.55 15.18 -12.51
C ASN A 59 1.45 14.23 -13.31
N GLY A 60 0.92 13.07 -13.71
CA GLY A 60 1.71 12.02 -14.36
C GLY A 60 2.45 11.05 -13.43
N ALA A 61 2.40 11.23 -12.09
CA ALA A 61 3.03 10.32 -11.12
C ALA A 61 2.31 8.97 -10.94
N GLY A 62 1.28 8.66 -11.73
CA GLY A 62 0.63 7.35 -11.68
C GLY A 62 -0.35 7.12 -10.52
N LYS A 63 -0.92 8.19 -9.96
CA LYS A 63 -1.86 8.13 -8.82
C LYS A 63 -3.21 7.46 -9.14
N SER A 64 -3.64 7.48 -10.41
CA SER A 64 -5.00 7.09 -10.85
C SER A 64 -5.00 5.83 -11.73
N SER A 65 -3.90 5.10 -11.82
CA SER A 65 -3.76 3.92 -12.69
C SER A 65 -3.45 2.67 -11.91
#